data_AF-A0A914QGC5-F1
#
_entry.id   AF-A0A914QGC5-F1
#
_cell.length_a   1.000
_cell.length_b   1.000
_cell.length_c   1.000
_cell.angle_alpha   90.00
_cell.angle_beta   90.00
_cell.angle_gamma   90.00
#
_symmetry.space_group_name_H-M   'P 1'
#
loop_
_entity.id
_entity.type
_entity.pdbx_description
1 polymer ?
#
loop_
_entity_poly.entity_id
_entity_poly.type
_entity_poly.pdbx_seq_one_letter_code
_entity_poly.pdbx_strand_id
1 'polypeptide(L)'
;MYEVTSIMPNPVEWVLLLWLSGNLVSELSNVGGGSGLGIVKVLILILAAIAIAVHILAFLLPAVYLTHLDNDEKMHFARTMLYLKNQLLAFALLFAFVEFLDFLTVHHLFGPWAIIIRDLMYDLTRFLVILM
;
A
#
# COMPACT_ATOMS: atom_id res chain seq x y z
N MET A 1 0.86 -16.52 -18.09
CA MET A 1 -0.03 -16.25 -16.94
C MET A 1 0.73 -16.68 -15.69
N TYR A 2 0.89 -15.79 -14.72
CA TYR A 2 1.85 -15.91 -13.60
C TYR A 2 1.92 -17.32 -12.98
N GLU A 3 3.08 -17.97 -13.12
CA GLU A 3 3.44 -19.24 -12.48
C GLU A 3 3.74 -19.00 -10.99
N VAL A 4 2.72 -18.62 -10.22
CA VAL A 4 2.83 -18.64 -8.76
C VAL A 4 2.55 -20.08 -8.34
N THR A 5 3.61 -20.87 -8.20
CA THR A 5 3.55 -22.29 -7.84
C THR A 5 3.31 -22.51 -6.35
N SER A 6 3.46 -21.46 -5.53
CA SER A 6 3.32 -21.53 -4.08
C SER A 6 2.68 -20.27 -3.52
N ILE A 7 1.76 -20.47 -2.57
CA ILE A 7 1.09 -19.40 -1.80
C ILE A 7 2.02 -18.90 -0.67
N MET A 8 3.22 -19.48 -0.53
CA MET A 8 4.14 -19.07 0.54
C MET A 8 4.68 -17.66 0.33
N PRO A 9 4.80 -16.86 1.41
CA PRO A 9 5.34 -15.53 1.31
C PRO A 9 6.80 -15.54 0.85
N ASN A 10 7.12 -14.65 -0.08
CA ASN A 10 8.50 -14.50 -0.54
C ASN A 10 9.37 -13.82 0.53
N PRO A 11 10.69 -14.07 0.57
CA PRO A 11 11.61 -13.37 1.49
C PRO A 11 11.46 -11.83 1.47
N VAL A 12 11.20 -11.26 0.29
CA VAL A 12 10.97 -9.81 0.11
C VAL A 12 9.72 -9.33 0.87
N GLU A 13 8.68 -10.15 0.95
CA GLU A 13 7.45 -9.79 1.68
C GLU A 13 7.67 -9.76 3.18
N TRP A 14 8.55 -10.62 3.71
CA TRP A 14 8.95 -10.56 5.13
C TRP A 14 9.68 -9.26 5.46
N VAL A 15 10.58 -8.81 4.58
CA VAL A 15 11.25 -7.52 4.73
C VAL A 15 10.26 -6.36 4.64
N LEU A 16 9.32 -6.43 3.68
CA LEU A 16 8.26 -5.42 3.51
C LEU A 16 7.37 -5.33 4.77
N LEU A 17 6.98 -6.47 5.34
CA LEU A 17 6.20 -6.52 6.59
C LEU A 17 6.94 -5.87 7.75
N LEU A 18 8.23 -6.18 7.90
CA LEU A 18 9.07 -5.55 8.92
C LEU A 18 9.13 -4.04 8.71
N TRP A 19 9.35 -3.58 7.47
CA TRP A 19 9.40 -2.16 7.14
C TRP A 19 8.07 -1.43 7.44
N LEU A 20 6.94 -1.99 7.01
CA LEU A 20 5.61 -1.44 7.24
C LEU A 20 5.26 -1.39 8.73
N SER A 21 5.68 -2.40 9.50
CA SER A 21 5.46 -2.42 10.95
C SER A 21 6.19 -1.27 11.66
N GLY A 22 7.44 -0.98 11.25
CA GLY A 22 8.18 0.17 11.76
C GLY A 22 7.49 1.50 11.43
N ASN A 23 6.99 1.64 10.21
CA ASN A 23 6.24 2.83 9.79
C ASN A 23 4.94 2.99 10.58
N LEU A 24 4.22 1.90 10.85
CA LEU A 24 3.01 1.90 11.66
C LEU A 24 3.31 2.35 13.11
N VAL A 25 4.35 1.80 13.74
CA VAL A 25 4.76 2.19 15.10
C VAL A 25 5.18 3.67 15.14
N SER A 26 5.92 4.13 14.13
CA SER A 26 6.30 5.54 14.01
C SER A 26 5.09 6.46 13.93
N GLU A 27 4.06 6.08 13.18
CA GLU A 27 2.85 6.89 13.03
C GLU A 27 2.03 6.92 14.31
N LEU A 28 1.88 5.77 14.97
CA LEU A 28 1.19 5.66 16.26
C LEU A 28 1.92 6.38 17.40
N SER A 29 3.24 6.51 17.30
CA SER A 29 4.06 7.22 18.31
C SER A 29 4.04 8.73 18.13
N ASN A 30 3.69 9.23 16.93
CA ASN A 30 3.75 10.66 16.58
C ASN A 30 2.34 11.25 16.34
N VAL A 31 1.33 10.72 17.01
CA VAL A 31 -0.07 11.16 16.89
C VAL A 31 -0.17 12.63 17.30
N GLY A 32 -0.30 13.53 16.32
CA GLY A 32 -0.48 14.97 16.52
C GLY A 32 0.60 15.88 15.91
N GLY A 33 1.67 15.34 15.31
CA GLY A 33 2.78 16.13 14.74
C GLY A 33 2.79 16.28 13.21
N GLY A 34 1.64 16.18 12.54
CA GLY A 34 1.58 15.97 11.10
C GLY A 34 1.98 17.20 10.24
N SER A 35 3.03 17.05 9.43
CA SER A 35 3.21 17.82 8.20
C SER A 35 2.00 17.59 7.27
N GLY A 36 1.75 18.48 6.31
CA GLY A 36 0.59 18.39 5.40
C GLY A 36 0.49 17.07 4.61
N LEU A 37 1.57 16.30 4.48
CA LEU A 37 1.61 15.01 3.78
C LEU A 37 1.42 13.78 4.69
N GLY A 38 1.28 13.95 6.02
CA GLY A 38 1.07 12.82 6.94
C GLY A 38 -0.19 11.99 6.61
N ILE A 39 -1.21 12.59 6.00
CA ILE A 39 -2.42 11.86 5.57
C ILE A 39 -2.12 10.84 4.47
N VAL A 40 -1.14 11.12 3.59
CA VAL A 40 -0.71 10.20 2.53
C VAL A 40 -0.04 8.97 3.13
N LYS A 41 0.78 9.17 4.18
CA LYS A 41 1.42 8.09 4.93
C LYS A 41 0.40 7.14 5.56
N VAL A 42 -0.62 7.70 6.19
CA VAL A 42 -1.72 6.92 6.78
C VAL A 42 -2.47 6.13 5.70
N LEU A 43 -2.74 6.74 4.54
CA LEU A 43 -3.37 6.06 3.41
C LEU A 43 -2.54 4.85 2.93
N ILE A 44 -1.22 5.01 2.78
CA ILE A 44 -0.30 3.94 2.39
C ILE A 44 -0.37 2.78 3.40
N LEU A 45 -0.32 3.09 4.70
CA LEU A 45 -0.41 2.09 5.76
C LEU A 45 -1.75 1.33 5.76
N ILE A 46 -2.86 2.01 5.50
CA ILE A 46 -4.18 1.37 5.38
C ILE A 46 -4.22 0.44 4.17
N LEU A 47 -3.77 0.89 3.00
CA LEU A 47 -3.73 0.06 1.79
C LEU A 47 -2.85 -1.18 1.99
N ALA A 48 -1.68 -0.99 2.63
CA ALA A 48 -0.78 -2.08 2.95
C ALA A 48 -1.39 -3.05 3.98
N ALA A 49 -2.09 -2.56 5.00
CA ALA A 49 -2.78 -3.40 5.98
C ALA A 49 -3.88 -4.26 5.32
N ILE A 50 -4.68 -3.67 4.42
CA ILE A 50 -5.69 -4.41 3.64
C ILE A 50 -5.00 -5.47 2.76
N ALA A 51 -3.89 -5.13 2.11
CA ALA A 51 -3.14 -6.09 1.30
C ALA A 51 -2.64 -7.29 2.13
N ILE A 52 -2.14 -7.04 3.34
CA ILE A 52 -1.71 -8.11 4.27
C ILE A 52 -2.89 -8.98 4.68
N ALA A 53 -4.03 -8.37 5.02
CA ALA A 53 -5.26 -9.10 5.35
C ALA A 53 -5.73 -9.99 4.19
N VAL A 54 -5.68 -9.48 2.95
CA VAL A 54 -5.98 -10.23 1.73
C VAL A 54 -5.04 -11.42 1.57
N HIS A 55 -3.73 -11.28 1.85
CA HIS A 55 -2.79 -12.39 1.82
C HIS A 55 -3.12 -13.44 2.90
N ILE A 56 -3.42 -13.03 4.13
CA ILE A 56 -3.82 -13.95 5.20
C ILE A 56 -5.08 -14.73 4.81
N LEU A 57 -6.08 -14.05 4.22
CA LEU A 57 -7.30 -14.70 3.73
C LEU A 57 -7.03 -15.64 2.55
N ALA A 58 -6.08 -15.31 1.67
CA ALA A 58 -5.65 -16.17 0.56
C ALA A 58 -5.11 -17.53 1.07
N PHE A 59 -4.51 -17.55 2.26
CA PHE A 59 -4.02 -18.76 2.90
C PHE A 59 -5.09 -19.46 3.74
N LEU A 60 -5.85 -18.71 4.54
CA LEU A 60 -6.77 -19.27 5.53
C LEU A 60 -8.06 -19.83 4.91
N LEU A 61 -8.64 -19.16 3.90
CA LEU A 61 -9.91 -19.61 3.30
C LEU A 61 -9.79 -20.95 2.56
N PRO A 62 -8.76 -21.18 1.71
CA PRO A 62 -8.49 -22.51 1.13
C PRO A 62 -8.24 -23.61 2.15
N ALA A 63 -7.56 -23.28 3.25
CA ALA A 63 -7.17 -24.25 4.27
C ALA A 63 -8.31 -24.67 5.21
N VAL A 64 -9.23 -23.75 5.54
CA VAL A 64 -10.25 -23.97 6.58
C VAL A 64 -11.65 -24.14 6.02
N TYR A 65 -12.05 -23.34 5.01
CA TYR A 65 -13.44 -23.27 4.56
C TYR A 65 -13.67 -23.99 3.23
N LEU A 66 -12.75 -23.82 2.28
CA LEU A 66 -12.85 -24.35 0.92
C LEU A 66 -12.26 -25.75 0.80
N THR A 67 -12.17 -26.52 1.90
CA THR A 67 -11.54 -27.85 1.95
C THR A 67 -12.18 -28.86 0.99
N HIS A 68 -13.46 -28.67 0.68
CA HIS A 68 -14.26 -29.50 -0.24
C HIS A 68 -13.98 -29.27 -1.73
N LEU A 69 -13.35 -28.16 -2.11
CA LEU A 69 -13.00 -27.89 -3.51
C LEU A 69 -11.76 -28.67 -3.95
N ASP A 70 -11.66 -28.87 -5.27
CA ASP A 70 -10.47 -29.46 -5.87
C ASP A 70 -9.24 -28.54 -5.72
N ASN A 71 -8.04 -29.12 -5.83
CA ASN A 71 -6.79 -28.37 -5.66
C ASN A 71 -6.63 -27.26 -6.71
N ASP A 72 -7.11 -27.48 -7.94
CA ASP A 72 -7.02 -26.47 -9.01
C ASP A 72 -7.89 -25.25 -8.73
N GLU A 73 -9.10 -25.46 -8.17
CA GLU A 73 -10.02 -24.39 -7.80
C GLU A 73 -9.49 -23.58 -6.61
N LYS A 74 -8.93 -24.26 -5.60
CA LYS A 74 -8.25 -23.61 -4.46
C LYS A 74 -7.08 -22.74 -4.94
N MET A 75 -6.29 -23.25 -5.89
CA MET A 75 -5.16 -22.52 -6.47
C MET A 75 -5.64 -21.34 -7.32
N HIS A 76 -6.76 -21.46 -8.04
CA HIS A 76 -7.34 -20.35 -8.78
C HIS A 76 -7.84 -19.23 -7.85
N PHE A 77 -8.51 -19.58 -6.76
CA PHE A 77 -8.93 -18.63 -5.74
C PHE A 77 -7.74 -17.90 -5.11
N ALA A 78 -6.72 -18.65 -4.66
CA ALA A 78 -5.52 -18.08 -4.08
C ALA A 78 -4.81 -17.12 -5.04
N ARG A 79 -4.70 -17.47 -6.33
CA ARG A 79 -4.13 -16.60 -7.37
C ARG A 79 -4.89 -15.29 -7.54
N THR A 80 -6.22 -15.34 -7.54
CA THR A 80 -7.07 -14.13 -7.60
C THR A 80 -6.81 -13.22 -6.40
N MET A 81 -6.70 -13.81 -5.21
CA MET A 81 -6.45 -13.07 -3.97
C MET A 81 -5.04 -12.45 -3.95
N LEU A 82 -4.01 -13.17 -4.42
CA LEU A 82 -2.65 -12.66 -4.56
C LEU A 82 -2.54 -11.54 -5.61
N TYR A 83 -3.34 -11.62 -6.69
CA TYR A 83 -3.44 -10.52 -7.66
C TYR A 83 -4.02 -9.26 -7.01
N LEU A 84 -5.09 -9.38 -6.24
CA LEU A 84 -5.67 -8.25 -5.50
C LEU A 84 -4.65 -7.64 -4.53
N LYS A 85 -3.91 -8.49 -3.79
CA LYS A 85 -2.81 -8.05 -2.92
C LYS A 85 -1.78 -7.21 -3.68
N ASN A 86 -1.34 -7.70 -4.84
CA ASN A 86 -0.35 -6.99 -5.67
C ASN A 86 -0.89 -5.65 -6.16
N GLN A 87 -2.15 -5.57 -6.53
CA GLN A 87 -2.75 -4.32 -6.99
C GLN A 87 -2.84 -3.28 -5.86
N LEU A 88 -3.23 -3.71 -4.66
CA LEU A 88 -3.25 -2.84 -3.47
C LEU A 88 -1.84 -2.32 -3.12
N LEU A 89 -0.83 -3.18 -3.17
CA LEU A 89 0.57 -2.77 -2.95
C LEU A 89 1.10 -1.86 -4.06
N ALA A 90 0.67 -2.04 -5.31
CA ALA A 90 1.03 -1.14 -6.40
C ALA A 90 0.45 0.27 -6.18
N PHE A 91 -0.80 0.37 -5.71
CA PHE A 91 -1.36 1.66 -5.31
C PHE A 91 -0.63 2.27 -4.11
N ALA A 92 -0.30 1.47 -3.09
CA ALA A 92 0.49 1.93 -1.95
C ALA A 92 1.86 2.48 -2.40
N LEU A 93 2.53 1.81 -3.34
CA LEU A 93 3.79 2.27 -3.92
C LEU A 93 3.63 3.59 -4.69
N LEU A 94 2.53 3.75 -5.45
CA LEU A 94 2.24 4.99 -6.17
C LEU A 94 2.15 6.19 -5.19
N PHE A 95 1.43 6.01 -4.07
CA PHE A 95 1.34 7.04 -3.05
C PHE A 95 2.65 7.27 -2.30
N ALA A 96 3.48 6.24 -2.12
CA ALA A 96 4.81 6.41 -1.53
C ALA A 96 5.72 7.36 -2.34
N PHE A 97 5.55 7.45 -3.66
CA PHE A 97 6.26 8.47 -4.45
C PHE A 97 5.83 9.89 -4.13
N VAL A 98 4.59 10.10 -3.67
CA VAL A 98 4.12 11.43 -3.22
C VAL A 98 4.83 11.83 -1.93
N GLU A 99 5.13 10.89 -1.03
CA GLU A 99 5.94 11.17 0.18
C GLU A 99 7.37 11.62 -0.19
N PHE A 100 7.90 11.20 -1.33
CA PHE A 100 9.22 11.65 -1.78
C PHE A 100 9.28 13.17 -2.02
N LEU A 101 8.13 13.82 -2.29
CA LEU A 101 8.05 15.27 -2.41
C LEU A 101 8.41 15.99 -1.10
N ASP A 102 8.13 15.37 0.06
CA ASP A 102 8.53 15.92 1.37
C ASP A 102 10.07 15.94 1.49
N PHE A 103 10.77 14.92 0.97
CA PHE A 103 12.24 14.89 0.97
C PHE A 103 12.85 15.97 0.08
N LEU A 104 12.25 16.25 -1.08
CA LEU A 104 12.72 17.30 -1.99
C LEU A 104 12.67 18.70 -1.36
N THR A 105 11.83 18.90 -0.34
CA THR A 105 11.73 20.20 0.36
C THR A 105 13.02 20.63 1.06
N VAL A 106 13.87 19.67 1.45
CA VAL A 106 15.11 19.92 2.18
C VAL A 106 16.19 20.51 1.26
N HIS A 107 16.14 20.23 -0.04
CA HIS A 107 17.15 20.69 -0.97
C HIS A 107 16.82 22.10 -1.49
N HIS A 108 17.74 23.06 -1.32
CA HIS A 108 17.53 24.47 -1.69
C HIS A 108 17.06 24.70 -3.14
N LEU A 109 17.50 23.87 -4.11
CA LEU A 109 17.01 23.98 -5.49
C LEU A 109 15.64 23.36 -5.71
N PHE A 110 15.27 22.32 -4.97
CA PHE A 110 14.02 21.56 -5.19
C PHE A 110 12.91 21.94 -4.21
N GLY A 111 13.24 22.65 -3.14
CA GLY A 111 12.29 23.08 -2.13
C GLY A 111 11.15 23.92 -2.67
N PRO A 112 11.44 25.02 -3.40
CA PRO A 112 10.40 25.83 -4.02
C PRO A 112 9.50 25.03 -4.97
N TRP A 113 10.07 24.13 -5.78
CA TRP A 113 9.31 23.28 -6.71
C TRP A 113 8.41 22.28 -5.99
N ALA A 114 8.91 21.65 -4.94
CA ALA A 114 8.14 20.67 -4.16
C ALA A 114 6.93 21.32 -3.47
N ILE A 115 7.05 22.57 -3.01
CA ILE A 115 5.93 23.34 -2.45
C ILE A 115 4.89 23.65 -3.54
N ILE A 116 5.31 24.14 -4.70
CA ILE A 116 4.39 24.44 -5.83
C ILE A 116 3.65 23.19 -6.29
N ILE A 117 4.34 22.06 -6.44
CA ILE A 117 3.71 20.79 -6.85
C ILE A 117 2.68 20.35 -5.81
N ARG A 118 2.98 20.49 -4.51
CA ARG A 118 2.05 20.16 -3.43
C ARG A 118 0.79 21.00 -3.48
N ASP A 119 0.93 22.31 -3.66
CA ASP A 119 -0.23 23.22 -3.76
C ASP A 119 -1.09 22.89 -4.99
N LEU A 120 -0.45 22.61 -6.14
CA LEU A 120 -1.15 22.17 -7.35
C LEU A 120 -1.91 20.85 -7.17
N MET A 121 -1.38 19.90 -6.38
CA MET A 121 -2.07 18.65 -6.08
C MET A 121 -3.35 18.87 -5.26
N TYR A 122 -3.32 19.78 -4.29
CA TYR A 122 -4.52 20.14 -3.52
C TYR A 122 -5.56 20.83 -4.40
N ASP A 123 -5.14 21.76 -5.26
CA ASP A 123 -6.02 22.45 -6.19
C ASP A 123 -6.66 21.47 -7.20
N LEU A 124 -5.88 20.55 -7.78
CA LEU A 124 -6.40 19.51 -8.67
C LEU A 124 -7.48 18.67 -7.99
N THR A 125 -7.26 18.28 -6.73
CA THR A 125 -8.24 17.52 -5.96
C THR A 125 -9.53 18.31 -5.77
N ARG A 126 -9.45 19.63 -5.51
CA ARG A 126 -10.61 20.51 -5.41
C ARG A 126 -11.35 20.65 -6.74
N PHE A 127 -10.63 20.80 -7.86
CA PHE A 127 -11.23 20.84 -9.19
C PHE A 127 -11.92 19.52 -9.55
N LEU A 128 -11.32 18.38 -9.19
CA LEU A 128 -11.92 17.07 -9.41
C LEU A 128 -13.27 16.93 -8.71
N VAL A 129 -13.40 17.45 -7.48
CA VAL A 129 -14.68 17.45 -6.74
C VAL A 129 -15.74 18.34 -7.39
N ILE A 130 -15.36 19.45 -8.03
CA ILE A 130 -16.30 20.33 -8.75
C ILE A 130 -16.78 19.68 -10.06
N LEU A 131 -15.92 18.88 -10.70
CA LEU A 131 -16.22 18.21 -11.96
C LEU A 131 -17.17 17.01 -11.79
N MET A 132 -17.18 16.38 -10.61
CA MET A 132 -18.01 15.22 -10.26
C MET A 132 -19.39 15.66 -9.76
#